data_AF-A0A960YH04-F1
#
_entry.id   AF-A0A960YH04-F1
#
_cell.length_a   1.000
_cell.length_b   1.000
_cell.length_c   1.000
_cell.angle_alpha   90.00
_cell.angle_beta   90.00
_cell.angle_gamma   90.00
#
_symmetry.space_group_name_H-M   'P 1'
#
loop_
_entity.id
_entity.type
_entity.pdbx_description
1 polymer ?
#
loop_
_entity_poly.entity_id
_entity_poly.type
_entity_poly.pdbx_seq_one_letter_code
_entity_poly.pdbx_strand_id
1 'polypeptide(L)'
;MRQVLIRRRALGALACFSMVFAPHVAAGQGLSVLDLQPGSARSTLRATAPDSQAGQATLLNLNHSINVWYLLQLTWPDGRSESYHLENAYPGHQRLELSSDGQASLVLLDGSASHRMPLWPATGVSPLSLARRSELPYGDLWEGRVLLRNPTVGHRTRREWATDFLRDRFRYGERVTTFIKERFYRDKFRHSGTLQEQTGIAEARDDLPRPAAVLVTPKAASSRLTTPDLNLIVSVGSDGIVPGRWHAVEDYLGVFVCAVTPGLVADEVVRAQGNRVSPLDAKEESALVYLVAFDLARFELGFALGTDHPRVDWSDRVPATSRVDSLPGPDGIDSVAPLVRTGILSPQGVPRVAATFAGGFKRSHGAFKWGDLAHRNRGSHYGFIEQGTVLSTLNPGLATLLVRADGRVEMMTWPEHDAPEVESIRHARQNGVPLIETDSEDGAVRPGRLVKEWAKGNWSGSETKQLRTLRGGLGIQDGESGRWLIYGYFSAATPSAMARVFQACGCSYAMQMDINAPEHTYLALYRIEGSLLVVQRLVKEMAEVDTPVKGIEVPRFVGYPDNRDFFYLLRREPKESSQ
;
A
#
# COMPACT_ATOMS: atom_id res chain seq x y z
N MET A 1 -26.74 66.34 30.02
CA MET A 1 -27.99 65.73 29.51
C MET A 1 -27.67 64.37 28.89
N ARG A 2 -28.23 63.30 29.48
CA ARG A 2 -28.54 61.93 28.96
C ARG A 2 -27.52 61.25 28.02
N GLN A 3 -26.74 60.23 28.44
CA GLN A 3 -27.06 58.80 28.65
C GLN A 3 -27.81 58.09 27.51
N VAL A 4 -27.18 57.06 26.91
CA VAL A 4 -27.61 55.66 26.64
C VAL A 4 -26.34 54.94 26.09
N LEU A 5 -25.56 54.15 26.83
CA LEU A 5 -25.72 52.76 27.33
C LEU A 5 -26.16 51.73 26.28
N ILE A 6 -25.25 50.84 25.85
CA ILE A 6 -25.46 49.37 25.86
C ILE A 6 -24.07 48.70 25.91
N ARG A 7 -23.82 47.99 27.02
CA ARG A 7 -22.83 46.92 27.15
C ARG A 7 -23.45 45.64 26.60
N ARG A 8 -22.64 44.79 25.94
CA ARG A 8 -22.67 43.33 26.17
C ARG A 8 -21.32 42.71 25.79
N ARG A 9 -20.61 42.22 26.82
CA ARG A 9 -19.66 41.11 26.73
C ARG A 9 -20.46 39.84 26.42
N ALA A 10 -19.90 38.91 25.63
CA ALA A 10 -19.70 37.52 26.04
C ALA A 10 -19.19 36.67 24.87
N LEU A 11 -18.12 35.93 25.15
CA LEU A 11 -17.79 34.57 24.73
C LEU A 11 -18.32 34.06 23.38
N GLY A 12 -17.39 33.61 22.53
CA GLY A 12 -17.70 32.82 21.36
C GLY A 12 -16.48 32.27 20.63
N ALA A 13 -15.44 31.84 21.35
CA ALA A 13 -14.47 30.89 20.81
C ALA A 13 -14.98 29.50 21.19
N LEU A 14 -15.54 28.74 20.24
CA LEU A 14 -15.59 27.28 20.30
C LEU A 14 -16.09 26.69 18.97
N ALA A 15 -15.32 25.73 18.46
CA ALA A 15 -15.73 24.64 17.57
C ALA A 15 -16.22 25.00 16.15
N CYS A 16 -15.27 25.20 15.22
CA CYS A 16 -15.45 24.63 13.89
C CYS A 16 -15.25 23.12 14.01
N PHE A 17 -16.34 22.38 14.18
CA PHE A 17 -16.34 20.94 13.95
C PHE A 17 -16.02 20.74 12.47
N SER A 18 -14.84 20.21 12.18
CA SER A 18 -14.57 19.56 10.90
C SER A 18 -15.68 18.55 10.68
N MET A 19 -16.49 18.72 9.64
CA MET A 19 -17.41 17.69 9.19
C MET A 19 -16.57 16.52 8.70
N VAL A 20 -16.26 15.59 9.61
CA VAL A 20 -16.11 14.19 9.24
C VAL A 20 -17.42 13.84 8.54
N PHE A 21 -17.37 13.47 7.27
CA PHE A 21 -18.50 12.87 6.56
C PHE A 21 -18.87 11.56 7.25
N ALA A 22 -19.59 11.67 8.37
CA ALA A 22 -20.35 10.57 8.93
C ALA A 22 -21.72 10.64 8.25
N PRO A 23 -22.07 9.71 7.34
CA PRO A 23 -23.44 9.65 6.84
C PRO A 23 -24.40 9.59 8.04
N HIS A 24 -25.44 10.43 8.01
CA HIS A 24 -26.57 10.29 8.93
C HIS A 24 -27.31 9.00 8.59
N VAL A 25 -27.00 7.94 9.33
CA VAL A 25 -27.66 6.65 9.18
C VAL A 25 -28.93 6.65 10.05
N ALA A 26 -30.08 6.48 9.41
CA ALA A 26 -31.31 6.13 10.11
C ALA A 26 -31.11 4.79 10.83
N ALA A 27 -31.45 4.74 12.12
CA ALA A 27 -31.29 3.54 12.94
C ALA A 27 -31.93 2.31 12.24
N GLY A 28 -31.10 1.32 11.86
CA GLY A 28 -31.56 0.02 11.37
C GLY A 28 -31.01 -0.45 10.02
N GLN A 29 -30.39 0.40 9.21
CA GLN A 29 -29.64 -0.03 8.01
C GLN A 29 -28.14 0.05 8.29
N GLY A 30 -27.45 -1.09 8.28
CA GLY A 30 -25.99 -1.11 8.44
C GLY A 30 -25.32 -0.38 7.27
N LEU A 31 -24.26 0.37 7.56
CA LEU A 31 -23.42 0.97 6.52
C LEU A 31 -22.78 -0.13 5.67
N SER A 32 -22.65 0.15 4.39
CA SER A 32 -21.89 -0.66 3.44
C SER A 32 -20.65 0.12 2.97
N VAL A 33 -19.69 -0.58 2.36
CA VAL A 33 -18.54 0.09 1.75
C VAL A 33 -18.95 1.08 0.66
N LEU A 34 -20.11 0.90 0.03
CA LEU A 34 -20.61 1.80 -1.02
C LEU A 34 -20.98 3.18 -0.47
N ASP A 35 -21.34 3.25 0.82
CA ASP A 35 -21.67 4.51 1.51
C ASP A 35 -20.42 5.35 1.83
N LEU A 36 -19.22 4.77 1.66
CA LEU A 36 -17.94 5.45 1.87
C LEU A 36 -17.39 6.12 0.59
N GLN A 37 -18.13 6.12 -0.52
CA GLN A 37 -17.61 6.54 -1.83
C GLN A 37 -18.09 7.95 -2.22
N PRO A 38 -17.35 9.01 -1.84
CA PRO A 38 -17.81 10.38 -2.03
C PRO A 38 -17.84 10.79 -3.52
N GLY A 39 -16.99 10.19 -4.35
CA GLY A 39 -16.92 10.43 -5.79
C GLY A 39 -17.78 9.49 -6.64
N SER A 40 -18.71 8.73 -6.06
CA SER A 40 -19.46 7.72 -6.81
C SER A 40 -20.56 8.30 -7.70
N ALA A 41 -20.83 7.65 -8.83
CA ALA A 41 -21.88 8.03 -9.76
C ALA A 41 -22.80 6.84 -10.05
N ARG A 42 -24.12 7.01 -9.86
CA ARG A 42 -25.12 5.95 -10.00
C ARG A 42 -26.01 6.19 -11.22
N SER A 43 -26.21 5.14 -12.00
CA SER A 43 -27.27 5.05 -13.01
C SER A 43 -28.18 3.87 -12.70
N THR A 44 -29.46 3.98 -13.06
CA THR A 44 -30.45 2.94 -12.80
C THR A 44 -31.40 2.83 -13.98
N LEU A 45 -31.59 1.60 -14.43
CA LEU A 45 -32.49 1.25 -15.52
C LEU A 45 -33.50 0.24 -15.01
N ARG A 46 -34.79 0.50 -15.28
CA ARG A 46 -35.84 -0.52 -15.17
C ARG A 46 -36.19 -0.96 -16.58
N ALA A 47 -36.18 -2.26 -16.81
CA ALA A 47 -36.50 -2.81 -18.11
C ALA A 47 -37.18 -4.17 -17.97
N THR A 48 -37.94 -4.52 -19.00
CA THR A 48 -38.61 -5.82 -19.08
C THR A 48 -37.61 -6.86 -19.54
N ALA A 49 -37.40 -7.90 -18.74
CA ALA A 49 -36.63 -9.08 -19.11
C ALA A 49 -37.38 -9.89 -20.20
N PRO A 50 -36.70 -10.79 -20.93
CA PRO A 50 -37.29 -11.54 -22.04
C PRO A 50 -38.52 -12.41 -21.67
N ASP A 51 -38.69 -12.75 -20.40
CA ASP A 51 -39.86 -13.44 -19.85
C ASP A 51 -41.06 -12.50 -19.58
N SER A 52 -40.99 -11.26 -20.07
CA SER A 52 -41.99 -10.19 -19.86
C SER A 52 -42.10 -9.69 -18.41
N GLN A 53 -41.13 -10.01 -17.54
CA GLN A 53 -41.11 -9.51 -16.17
C GLN A 53 -40.15 -8.32 -15.98
N ALA A 54 -40.51 -7.32 -15.19
CA ALA A 54 -39.69 -6.12 -14.99
C ALA A 54 -38.49 -6.39 -14.05
N GLY A 55 -37.27 -6.25 -14.56
CA GLY A 55 -36.03 -6.24 -13.78
C GLY A 55 -35.49 -4.83 -13.56
N GLN A 56 -34.55 -4.70 -12.63
CA GLN A 56 -33.84 -3.46 -12.37
C GLN A 56 -32.33 -3.69 -12.45
N ALA A 57 -31.64 -2.81 -13.18
CA ALA A 57 -30.20 -2.74 -13.21
C ALA A 57 -29.73 -1.43 -12.58
N THR A 58 -28.76 -1.51 -11.69
CA THR A 58 -28.06 -0.34 -11.14
C THR A 58 -26.58 -0.47 -11.46
N LEU A 59 -26.00 0.55 -12.08
CA LEU A 59 -24.56 0.62 -12.34
C LEU A 59 -24.00 1.79 -11.52
N LEU A 60 -23.07 1.46 -10.63
CA LEU A 60 -22.37 2.41 -9.77
C LEU A 60 -20.91 2.48 -10.23
N ASN A 61 -20.48 3.63 -10.74
CA ASN A 61 -19.06 3.96 -10.84
C ASN A 61 -18.58 4.38 -9.45
N LEU A 62 -17.62 3.67 -8.86
CA LEU A 62 -17.20 3.90 -7.47
C LEU A 62 -16.45 5.21 -7.29
N ASN A 63 -15.81 5.71 -8.35
CA ASN A 63 -15.21 7.03 -8.38
C ASN A 63 -15.16 7.53 -9.82
N HIS A 64 -16.04 8.48 -10.18
CA HIS A 64 -16.20 8.94 -11.56
C HIS A 64 -14.95 9.61 -12.14
N SER A 65 -14.12 10.23 -11.31
CA SER A 65 -12.86 10.88 -11.73
C SER A 65 -11.75 9.88 -12.02
N ILE A 66 -11.76 8.72 -11.34
CA ILE A 66 -10.78 7.64 -11.55
C ILE A 66 -11.27 6.65 -12.60
N ASN A 67 -12.57 6.36 -12.62
CA ASN A 67 -13.27 5.62 -13.66
C ASN A 67 -12.81 4.16 -13.86
N VAL A 68 -12.23 3.54 -12.83
CA VAL A 68 -11.69 2.17 -12.89
C VAL A 68 -12.69 1.12 -12.41
N TRP A 69 -13.26 1.28 -11.21
CA TRP A 69 -14.15 0.25 -10.65
C TRP A 69 -15.62 0.60 -10.73
N TYR A 70 -16.40 -0.40 -11.10
CA TYR A 70 -17.84 -0.34 -11.24
C TYR A 70 -18.50 -1.49 -10.49
N LEU A 71 -19.65 -1.23 -9.89
CA LEU A 71 -20.54 -2.27 -9.37
C LEU A 71 -21.82 -2.30 -10.20
N LEU A 72 -22.05 -3.40 -10.92
CA LEU A 72 -23.32 -3.67 -11.59
C LEU A 72 -24.19 -4.56 -10.69
N GLN A 73 -25.36 -4.07 -10.32
CA GLN A 73 -26.36 -4.83 -9.57
C GLN A 73 -27.56 -5.11 -10.46
N LEU A 74 -27.91 -6.39 -10.61
CA LEU A 74 -29.09 -6.85 -11.32
C LEU A 74 -30.08 -7.39 -10.29
N THR A 75 -31.32 -6.90 -10.33
CA THR A 75 -32.41 -7.35 -9.49
C THR A 75 -33.53 -7.88 -10.37
N TRP A 76 -33.95 -9.11 -10.10
CA TRP A 76 -35.02 -9.79 -10.79
C TRP A 76 -36.36 -9.54 -10.07
N PRO A 77 -37.49 -9.71 -10.78
CA PRO A 77 -38.83 -9.52 -10.22
C PRO A 77 -39.14 -10.40 -9.01
N ASP A 78 -38.53 -11.58 -8.91
CA ASP A 78 -38.64 -12.51 -7.78
C ASP A 78 -37.87 -12.03 -6.52
N GLY A 79 -37.23 -10.87 -6.58
CA GLY A 79 -36.42 -10.30 -5.51
C GLY A 79 -34.98 -10.82 -5.46
N ARG A 80 -34.61 -11.78 -6.32
CA ARG A 80 -33.21 -12.21 -6.46
C ARG A 80 -32.37 -11.03 -6.92
N SER A 81 -31.18 -10.87 -6.34
CA SER A 81 -30.23 -9.85 -6.75
C SER A 81 -28.83 -10.42 -6.88
N GLU A 82 -28.10 -9.96 -7.90
CA GLU A 82 -26.72 -10.32 -8.14
C GLU A 82 -25.86 -9.07 -8.35
N SER A 83 -24.65 -9.09 -7.80
CA SER A 83 -23.69 -7.98 -7.92
C SER A 83 -22.42 -8.42 -8.64
N TYR A 84 -21.99 -7.65 -9.63
CA TYR A 84 -20.80 -7.89 -10.45
C TYR A 84 -19.83 -6.72 -10.25
N HIS A 85 -18.65 -7.00 -9.71
CA HIS A 85 -17.59 -6.01 -9.54
C HIS A 85 -16.74 -5.99 -10.81
N LEU A 86 -16.85 -4.91 -11.58
CA LEU A 86 -16.21 -4.74 -12.88
C LEU A 86 -15.03 -3.78 -12.77
N GLU A 87 -13.99 -4.05 -13.54
CA GLU A 87 -12.80 -3.22 -13.69
C GLU A 87 -12.68 -2.79 -15.15
N ASN A 88 -12.69 -1.47 -15.36
CA ASN A 88 -12.40 -0.83 -16.63
C ASN A 88 -10.88 -0.81 -16.84
N ALA A 89 -10.40 -1.53 -17.85
CA ALA A 89 -8.97 -1.67 -18.11
C ALA A 89 -8.33 -0.35 -18.61
N TYR A 90 -9.13 0.50 -19.27
CA TYR A 90 -8.62 1.70 -19.93
C TYR A 90 -9.44 2.95 -19.56
N PRO A 91 -9.41 3.37 -18.28
CA PRO A 91 -10.28 4.42 -17.73
C PRO A 91 -10.14 5.80 -18.38
N GLY A 92 -9.04 6.06 -19.11
CA GLY A 92 -8.80 7.33 -19.78
C GLY A 92 -9.64 7.56 -21.03
N HIS A 93 -10.18 6.51 -21.66
CA HIS A 93 -10.98 6.61 -22.89
C HIS A 93 -12.18 5.65 -22.94
N GLN A 94 -12.31 4.76 -21.96
CA GLN A 94 -13.45 3.86 -21.83
C GLN A 94 -14.41 4.28 -20.72
N ARG A 95 -15.70 4.04 -20.90
CA ARG A 95 -16.74 4.22 -19.88
C ARG A 95 -17.83 3.17 -19.99
N LEU A 96 -18.38 2.74 -18.85
CA LEU A 96 -19.54 1.86 -18.80
C LEU A 96 -20.83 2.64 -18.51
N GLU A 97 -21.89 2.33 -19.26
CA GLU A 97 -23.21 2.94 -19.11
C GLU A 97 -24.34 1.89 -19.25
N LEU A 98 -25.51 2.20 -18.71
CA LEU A 98 -26.73 1.43 -18.94
C LEU A 98 -27.51 2.04 -20.11
N SER A 99 -28.03 1.19 -21.00
CA SER A 99 -28.86 1.63 -22.11
C SER A 99 -30.18 0.87 -22.19
N SER A 100 -31.27 1.60 -22.42
CA SER A 100 -32.60 1.06 -22.74
C SER A 100 -32.89 1.05 -24.24
N ASP A 101 -31.95 1.50 -25.07
CA ASP A 101 -32.10 1.53 -26.52
C ASP A 101 -32.04 0.10 -27.07
N GLY A 102 -33.17 -0.39 -27.58
CA GLY A 102 -33.39 -1.79 -27.93
C GLY A 102 -33.55 -2.67 -26.69
N GLN A 103 -32.67 -3.67 -26.56
CA GLN A 103 -32.64 -4.54 -25.38
C GLN A 103 -31.82 -3.89 -24.27
N ALA A 104 -32.32 -3.95 -23.03
CA ALA A 104 -31.61 -3.44 -21.86
C ALA A 104 -30.20 -4.05 -21.74
N SER A 105 -29.19 -3.18 -21.81
CA SER A 105 -27.79 -3.58 -22.00
C SER A 105 -26.83 -2.80 -21.11
N LEU A 106 -25.72 -3.45 -20.75
CA LEU A 106 -24.50 -2.77 -20.35
C LEU A 106 -23.76 -2.38 -21.63
N VAL A 107 -23.37 -1.11 -21.72
CA VAL A 107 -22.67 -0.54 -22.87
C VAL A 107 -21.28 -0.10 -22.45
N LEU A 108 -20.27 -0.59 -23.15
CA LEU A 108 -18.92 -0.04 -23.12
C LEU A 108 -18.81 1.00 -24.24
N LEU A 109 -18.54 2.24 -23.86
CA LEU A 109 -18.12 3.30 -24.76
C LEU A 109 -16.60 3.31 -24.77
N ASP A 110 -15.99 3.23 -25.96
CA ASP A 110 -14.55 3.16 -26.15
C ASP A 110 -14.16 4.11 -27.30
N GLY A 111 -13.89 5.38 -26.96
CA GLY A 111 -13.75 6.44 -27.95
C GLY A 111 -15.01 6.57 -28.82
N SER A 112 -14.90 6.28 -30.12
CA SER A 112 -16.02 6.26 -31.07
C SER A 112 -16.70 4.89 -31.19
N ALA A 113 -16.09 3.83 -30.65
CA ALA A 113 -16.65 2.49 -30.65
C ALA A 113 -17.64 2.30 -29.49
N SER A 114 -18.64 1.46 -29.71
CA SER A 114 -19.61 1.06 -28.70
C SER A 114 -19.79 -0.45 -28.76
N HIS A 115 -19.66 -1.10 -27.60
CA HIS A 115 -19.92 -2.51 -27.44
C HIS A 115 -21.08 -2.71 -26.47
N ARG A 116 -22.02 -3.59 -26.82
CA ARG A 116 -23.24 -3.82 -26.03
C ARG A 116 -23.31 -5.26 -25.56
N MET A 117 -23.74 -5.46 -24.32
CA MET A 117 -24.02 -6.76 -23.74
C MET A 117 -25.40 -6.74 -23.08
N PRO A 118 -26.34 -7.59 -23.51
CA PRO A 118 -27.64 -7.72 -22.86
C PRO A 118 -27.50 -8.07 -21.37
N LEU A 119 -28.25 -7.37 -20.51
CA LEU A 119 -28.27 -7.63 -19.07
C LEU A 119 -29.05 -8.91 -18.73
N TRP A 120 -30.14 -9.15 -19.48
CA TRP A 120 -30.99 -10.32 -19.37
C TRP A 120 -31.14 -10.97 -20.76
N PRO A 121 -30.25 -11.90 -21.15
CA PRO A 121 -30.34 -12.57 -22.44
C PRO A 121 -31.57 -13.50 -22.50
N ALA A 122 -32.24 -13.52 -23.65
CA ALA A 122 -33.45 -14.35 -23.86
C ALA A 122 -33.16 -15.85 -23.90
N THR A 123 -31.96 -16.20 -24.36
CA THR A 123 -31.47 -17.58 -24.47
C THR A 123 -29.98 -17.61 -24.17
N GLY A 124 -29.51 -18.69 -23.55
CA GLY A 124 -28.08 -18.90 -23.24
C GLY A 124 -27.64 -18.32 -21.89
N VAL A 125 -26.37 -18.53 -21.57
CA VAL A 125 -25.73 -18.02 -20.35
C VAL A 125 -25.19 -16.61 -20.64
N SER A 126 -25.47 -15.62 -19.78
CA SER A 126 -24.94 -14.27 -19.98
C SER A 126 -23.41 -14.25 -19.90
N PRO A 127 -22.71 -13.38 -20.66
CA PRO A 127 -21.26 -13.29 -20.56
C PRO A 127 -20.79 -12.93 -19.14
N LEU A 128 -21.57 -12.14 -18.40
CA LEU A 128 -21.37 -11.89 -16.96
C LEU A 128 -21.35 -13.18 -16.13
N SER A 129 -22.30 -14.08 -16.38
CA SER A 129 -22.37 -15.37 -15.71
C SER A 129 -21.24 -16.31 -16.13
N LEU A 130 -20.83 -16.30 -17.40
CA LEU A 130 -19.67 -17.07 -17.88
C LEU A 130 -18.37 -16.57 -17.24
N ALA A 131 -18.15 -15.26 -17.23
CA ALA A 131 -16.98 -14.64 -16.60
C ALA A 131 -16.93 -14.96 -15.09
N ARG A 132 -18.08 -14.98 -14.40
CA ARG A 132 -18.16 -15.36 -12.98
C ARG A 132 -17.80 -16.83 -12.75
N ARG A 133 -18.17 -17.71 -13.68
CA ARG A 133 -17.90 -19.16 -13.63
C ARG A 133 -16.50 -19.56 -14.12
N SER A 134 -15.70 -18.61 -14.61
CA SER A 134 -14.34 -18.90 -15.10
C SER A 134 -13.37 -19.37 -14.01
N GLU A 135 -13.69 -19.13 -12.73
CA GLU A 135 -12.82 -19.36 -11.56
C GLU A 135 -11.49 -18.59 -11.59
N LEU A 136 -11.26 -17.76 -12.61
CA LEU A 136 -10.11 -16.87 -12.70
C LEU A 136 -10.35 -15.65 -11.79
N PRO A 137 -9.29 -15.09 -11.15
CA PRO A 137 -9.40 -13.85 -10.38
C PRO A 137 -10.02 -12.70 -11.18
N TYR A 138 -9.76 -12.68 -12.48
CA TYR A 138 -10.31 -11.74 -13.45
C TYR A 138 -10.95 -12.54 -14.59
N GLY A 139 -12.28 -12.50 -14.67
CA GLY A 139 -13.02 -13.00 -15.83
C GLY A 139 -13.03 -11.98 -16.96
N ASP A 140 -12.79 -12.42 -18.18
CA ASP A 140 -12.72 -11.54 -19.35
C ASP A 140 -14.13 -11.11 -19.81
N LEU A 141 -14.31 -9.80 -20.04
CA LEU A 141 -15.41 -9.22 -20.79
C LEU A 141 -14.87 -8.29 -21.89
N TRP A 142 -15.37 -8.47 -23.12
CA TRP A 142 -14.95 -7.68 -24.29
C TRP A 142 -13.43 -7.71 -24.55
N GLU A 143 -12.82 -8.90 -24.57
CA GLU A 143 -11.41 -9.11 -24.93
C GLU A 143 -10.44 -8.31 -24.04
N GLY A 144 -10.71 -8.31 -22.72
CA GLY A 144 -9.88 -7.71 -21.70
C GLY A 144 -10.12 -6.21 -21.49
N ARG A 145 -11.02 -5.58 -22.26
CA ARG A 145 -11.39 -4.16 -22.08
C ARG A 145 -12.12 -3.93 -20.75
N VAL A 146 -12.89 -4.91 -20.31
CA VAL A 146 -13.50 -4.93 -18.98
C VAL A 146 -13.21 -6.26 -18.32
N LEU A 147 -12.87 -6.24 -17.04
CA LEU A 147 -12.62 -7.45 -16.28
C LEU A 147 -13.68 -7.61 -15.19
N LEU A 148 -14.26 -8.79 -15.05
CA LEU A 148 -15.05 -9.15 -13.89
C LEU A 148 -14.10 -9.63 -12.78
N ARG A 149 -14.13 -8.96 -11.62
CA ARG A 149 -13.35 -9.37 -10.45
C ARG A 149 -14.09 -10.48 -9.70
N ASN A 150 -13.48 -11.66 -9.63
CA ASN A 150 -14.03 -12.81 -8.91
C ASN A 150 -13.35 -12.98 -7.54
N PRO A 151 -14.09 -13.36 -6.49
CA PRO A 151 -13.50 -13.69 -5.20
C PRO A 151 -12.49 -14.83 -5.33
N THR A 152 -11.32 -14.64 -4.71
CA THR A 152 -10.24 -15.62 -4.69
C THR A 152 -9.88 -15.96 -3.24
N VAL A 153 -9.28 -17.13 -3.06
CA VAL A 153 -8.63 -17.49 -1.79
C VAL A 153 -7.15 -17.23 -1.97
N GLY A 154 -6.64 -16.20 -1.29
CA GLY A 154 -5.23 -15.86 -1.33
C GLY A 154 -4.38 -16.94 -0.67
N HIS A 155 -3.21 -17.19 -1.24
CA HIS A 155 -2.20 -18.02 -0.64
C HIS A 155 -1.83 -17.47 0.74
N ARG A 156 -1.60 -18.38 1.69
CA ARG A 156 -1.13 -18.08 3.03
C ARG A 156 0.07 -18.95 3.29
N THR A 157 1.13 -18.39 3.86
CA THR A 157 2.22 -19.27 4.33
C THR A 157 1.68 -20.16 5.46
N ARG A 158 2.26 -21.36 5.64
CA ARG A 158 1.83 -22.29 6.71
C ARG A 158 1.81 -21.63 8.09
N ARG A 159 2.70 -20.64 8.32
CA ARG A 159 2.81 -19.87 9.58
C ARG A 159 1.69 -18.86 9.75
N GLU A 160 1.36 -18.13 8.69
CA GLU A 160 0.22 -17.20 8.69
C GLU A 160 -1.09 -17.95 8.93
N TRP A 161 -1.30 -19.09 8.28
CA TRP A 161 -2.51 -19.89 8.47
C TRP A 161 -2.70 -20.35 9.91
N ALA A 162 -1.64 -20.86 10.56
CA ALA A 162 -1.71 -21.29 11.96
C ALA A 162 -1.98 -20.11 12.91
N THR A 163 -1.40 -18.94 12.63
CA THR A 163 -1.55 -17.74 13.47
C THR A 163 -2.95 -17.12 13.32
N ASP A 164 -3.45 -16.99 12.08
CA ASP A 164 -4.78 -16.43 11.78
C ASP A 164 -5.88 -17.38 12.28
N PHE A 165 -5.77 -18.70 12.07
CA PHE A 165 -6.73 -19.70 12.57
C PHE A 165 -6.88 -19.68 14.09
N LEU A 166 -5.76 -19.60 14.82
CA LEU A 166 -5.79 -19.52 16.28
C LEU A 166 -6.43 -18.22 16.77
N ARG A 167 -6.29 -17.12 16.03
CA ARG A 167 -6.87 -15.83 16.38
C ARG A 167 -8.37 -15.76 16.11
N ASP A 168 -8.79 -16.25 14.95
CA ASP A 168 -10.19 -16.20 14.52
C ASP A 168 -11.08 -17.11 15.38
N ARG A 169 -10.55 -18.26 15.82
CA ARG A 169 -11.32 -19.28 16.57
C ARG A 169 -11.25 -19.12 18.09
N PHE A 170 -10.21 -18.48 18.62
CA PHE A 170 -10.02 -18.27 20.06
C PHE A 170 -9.94 -16.78 20.39
N ARG A 171 -11.09 -16.09 20.38
CA ARG A 171 -11.26 -14.69 20.82
C ARG A 171 -10.92 -14.44 22.31
N TYR A 172 -10.49 -15.45 23.06
CA TYR A 172 -10.14 -15.37 24.47
C TYR A 172 -8.66 -15.71 24.72
N GLY A 173 -7.87 -14.68 25.00
CA GLY A 173 -6.60 -14.80 25.73
C GLY A 173 -5.32 -14.79 24.89
N GLU A 174 -4.47 -13.77 25.13
CA GLU A 174 -3.09 -13.58 24.64
C GLU A 174 -2.11 -14.75 24.94
N ARG A 175 -2.56 -15.97 25.28
CA ARG A 175 -1.70 -17.04 25.80
C ARG A 175 -1.35 -18.16 24.82
N VAL A 176 -2.12 -18.40 23.75
CA VAL A 176 -1.87 -19.53 22.84
C VAL A 176 -0.91 -19.19 21.69
N THR A 177 -0.87 -17.93 21.22
CA THR A 177 0.06 -17.53 20.14
C THR A 177 1.52 -17.49 20.59
N THR A 178 1.80 -17.31 21.89
CA THR A 178 3.16 -17.24 22.45
C THR A 178 3.90 -18.57 22.35
N PHE A 179 3.19 -19.70 22.45
CA PHE A 179 3.80 -21.03 22.54
C PHE A 179 4.46 -21.51 21.21
N ILE A 180 4.03 -20.99 20.06
CA ILE A 180 4.65 -21.27 18.74
C ILE A 180 5.79 -20.27 18.44
N LYS A 181 5.74 -19.07 19.05
CA LYS A 181 6.70 -17.97 18.84
C LYS A 181 8.03 -18.16 19.58
N GLU A 182 8.03 -18.86 20.71
CA GLU A 182 9.20 -18.96 21.60
C GLU A 182 10.34 -19.86 21.09
N ARG A 183 10.12 -20.68 20.05
CA ARG A 183 11.11 -21.69 19.64
C ARG A 183 11.90 -21.39 18.36
N PHE A 184 11.68 -20.27 17.64
CA PHE A 184 12.24 -20.17 16.28
C PHE A 184 12.91 -18.85 15.80
N TYR A 185 12.87 -17.71 16.50
CA TYR A 185 13.42 -16.45 15.94
C TYR A 185 14.10 -15.51 16.95
N ARG A 186 15.30 -15.88 17.42
CA ARG A 186 16.30 -14.88 17.87
C ARG A 186 17.33 -14.70 16.76
N ASP A 187 17.52 -13.46 16.30
CA ASP A 187 18.60 -13.04 15.38
C ASP A 187 18.69 -13.77 14.00
N LYS A 188 17.71 -14.58 13.58
CA LYS A 188 17.82 -15.44 12.35
C LYS A 188 17.97 -14.67 11.03
N PHE A 189 17.33 -13.51 10.89
CA PHE A 189 17.40 -12.67 9.67
C PHE A 189 18.43 -11.55 9.77
N ARG A 190 19.22 -11.50 10.84
CA ARG A 190 20.26 -10.49 10.96
C ARG A 190 21.41 -10.86 10.04
N HIS A 191 21.67 -10.00 9.07
CA HIS A 191 22.86 -10.08 8.24
C HIS A 191 23.81 -8.94 8.65
N SER A 192 25.10 -9.25 8.64
CA SER A 192 26.17 -8.28 8.91
C SER A 192 27.15 -8.33 7.76
N GLY A 193 27.57 -7.14 7.31
CA GLY A 193 28.64 -7.01 6.33
C GLY A 193 29.96 -6.76 7.02
N THR A 194 31.04 -7.14 6.35
CA THR A 194 32.40 -6.76 6.73
C THR A 194 32.85 -5.59 5.86
N LEU A 195 33.43 -4.57 6.49
CA LEU A 195 34.01 -3.43 5.80
C LEU A 195 35.47 -3.76 5.44
N GLN A 196 35.85 -3.60 4.18
CA GLN A 196 37.21 -3.81 3.69
C GLN A 196 37.70 -2.51 3.03
N GLU A 197 38.86 -2.02 3.45
CA GLU A 197 39.49 -0.84 2.86
C GLU A 197 40.04 -1.18 1.47
N GLN A 198 39.86 -0.27 0.51
CA GLN A 198 40.38 -0.45 -0.84
C GLN A 198 40.97 0.85 -1.38
N THR A 199 42.09 0.74 -2.10
CA THR A 199 42.69 1.83 -2.87
C THR A 199 42.09 1.88 -4.28
N GLY A 200 41.68 3.07 -4.73
CA GLY A 200 41.24 3.31 -6.11
C GLY A 200 39.78 2.96 -6.41
N ILE A 201 38.83 3.53 -5.66
CA ILE A 201 37.40 3.42 -6.00
C ILE A 201 37.13 4.23 -7.27
N ALA A 202 36.81 3.53 -8.37
CA ALA A 202 36.42 4.19 -9.60
C ALA A 202 35.08 4.93 -9.42
N GLU A 203 35.03 6.18 -9.89
CA GLU A 203 33.77 6.91 -10.04
C GLU A 203 32.86 6.23 -11.06
N ALA A 204 31.55 6.38 -10.88
CA ALA A 204 30.58 5.80 -11.79
C ALA A 204 30.56 6.72 -12.99
N ARG A 205 30.89 6.17 -14.16
CA ARG A 205 31.06 6.94 -15.40
C ARG A 205 29.83 6.89 -16.30
N ASP A 206 28.63 6.69 -15.76
CA ASP A 206 27.41 6.83 -16.56
C ASP A 206 26.71 8.15 -16.25
N ASP A 207 26.15 8.76 -17.29
CA ASP A 207 25.42 10.03 -17.24
C ASP A 207 23.96 9.86 -16.80
N LEU A 208 23.61 8.71 -16.20
CA LEU A 208 22.22 8.44 -15.80
C LEU A 208 21.87 9.22 -14.52
N PRO A 209 20.70 9.86 -14.44
CA PRO A 209 20.21 10.44 -13.20
C PRO A 209 20.14 9.37 -12.11
N ARG A 210 20.63 9.71 -10.91
CA ARG A 210 20.72 8.83 -9.74
C ARG A 210 20.18 9.55 -8.51
N PRO A 211 19.66 8.83 -7.50
CA PRO A 211 19.35 9.45 -6.23
C PRO A 211 20.61 10.04 -5.59
N ALA A 212 20.46 11.05 -4.74
CA ALA A 212 21.54 11.57 -3.93
C ALA A 212 22.11 10.45 -3.04
N ALA A 213 23.44 10.39 -2.93
CA ALA A 213 24.13 9.37 -2.14
C ALA A 213 23.73 9.47 -0.66
N VAL A 214 23.71 8.32 0.02
CA VAL A 214 23.50 8.28 1.47
C VAL A 214 24.74 8.88 2.15
N LEU A 215 24.52 9.81 3.08
CA LEU A 215 25.60 10.44 3.84
C LEU A 215 26.24 9.43 4.80
N VAL A 216 27.47 9.04 4.50
CA VAL A 216 28.26 8.07 5.27
C VAL A 216 29.58 8.69 5.74
N THR A 217 30.25 8.05 6.70
CA THR A 217 31.58 8.50 7.16
C THR A 217 32.61 8.45 6.03
N PRO A 218 33.68 9.29 6.06
CA PRO A 218 34.73 9.26 5.04
C PRO A 218 35.40 7.89 4.87
N LYS A 219 35.56 7.15 5.97
CA LYS A 219 36.06 5.77 5.94
C LYS A 219 35.12 4.84 5.18
N ALA A 220 33.81 4.95 5.43
CA ALA A 220 32.81 4.14 4.73
C ALA A 220 32.78 4.46 3.23
N ALA A 221 32.85 5.74 2.85
CA ALA A 221 32.87 6.17 1.46
C ALA A 221 34.09 5.66 0.67
N SER A 222 35.17 5.29 1.38
CA SER A 222 36.43 4.77 0.81
C SER A 222 36.62 3.27 1.02
N SER A 223 35.57 2.54 1.38
CA SER A 223 35.61 1.11 1.67
C SER A 223 34.56 0.32 0.87
N ARG A 224 34.69 -1.01 0.87
CA ARG A 224 33.65 -1.94 0.38
C ARG A 224 32.97 -2.67 1.53
N LEU A 225 31.67 -2.85 1.43
CA LEU A 225 30.83 -3.60 2.34
C LEU A 225 30.38 -4.90 1.67
N THR A 226 30.65 -6.04 2.31
CA THR A 226 30.18 -7.33 1.81
C THR A 226 28.66 -7.46 1.96
N THR A 227 27.99 -7.94 0.91
CA THR A 227 26.52 -8.07 0.85
C THR A 227 26.12 -9.52 0.50
N PRO A 228 26.35 -10.50 1.40
CA PRO A 228 26.27 -11.93 1.08
C PRO A 228 24.85 -12.42 0.75
N ASP A 229 23.83 -11.71 1.21
CA ASP A 229 22.41 -12.00 1.07
C ASP A 229 21.72 -11.20 -0.05
N LEU A 230 22.36 -10.14 -0.57
CA LEU A 230 21.84 -9.39 -1.73
C LEU A 230 21.69 -10.33 -2.93
N ASN A 231 20.51 -10.29 -3.54
CA ASN A 231 20.15 -11.16 -4.66
C ASN A 231 19.72 -10.39 -5.93
N LEU A 232 19.98 -9.07 -5.94
CA LEU A 232 19.91 -8.23 -7.14
C LEU A 232 21.26 -8.26 -7.86
N ILE A 233 21.22 -8.32 -9.18
CA ILE A 233 22.42 -8.25 -10.02
C ILE A 233 22.76 -6.78 -10.24
N VAL A 234 23.96 -6.37 -9.83
CA VAL A 234 24.42 -4.98 -9.90
C VAL A 234 25.57 -4.85 -10.88
N SER A 235 25.66 -3.70 -11.54
CA SER A 235 26.68 -3.42 -12.58
C SER A 235 28.14 -3.35 -12.07
N VAL A 236 28.36 -3.66 -10.80
CA VAL A 236 29.69 -3.74 -10.17
C VAL A 236 29.93 -5.18 -9.72
N GLY A 237 31.14 -5.70 -9.94
CA GLY A 237 31.47 -7.10 -9.62
C GLY A 237 31.23 -7.51 -8.16
N SER A 238 31.37 -8.81 -7.88
CA SER A 238 30.96 -9.49 -6.64
C SER A 238 31.68 -9.09 -5.34
N ASP A 239 32.64 -8.15 -5.39
CA ASP A 239 33.53 -7.82 -4.26
C ASP A 239 32.87 -6.89 -3.20
N GLY A 240 31.55 -6.79 -3.21
CA GLY A 240 30.77 -5.93 -2.31
C GLY A 240 30.51 -4.52 -2.86
N ILE A 241 29.66 -3.78 -2.16
CA ILE A 241 29.15 -2.46 -2.56
C ILE A 241 29.86 -1.36 -1.76
N VAL A 242 30.08 -0.19 -2.36
CA VAL A 242 30.57 0.99 -1.61
C VAL A 242 29.41 1.52 -0.76
N PRO A 243 29.54 1.59 0.58
CA PRO A 243 28.49 2.07 1.45
C PRO A 243 27.91 3.41 1.01
N GLY A 244 26.59 3.50 0.97
CA GLY A 244 25.86 4.74 0.68
C GLY A 244 25.86 5.18 -0.78
N ARG A 245 26.56 4.46 -1.66
CA ARG A 245 26.57 4.74 -3.10
C ARG A 245 25.48 3.94 -3.82
N TRP A 246 24.81 4.58 -4.77
CA TRP A 246 23.80 3.94 -5.63
C TRP A 246 24.45 3.21 -6.80
N HIS A 247 24.10 1.94 -6.97
CA HIS A 247 24.52 1.08 -8.07
C HIS A 247 23.31 0.72 -8.93
N ALA A 248 23.45 0.83 -10.24
CA ALA A 248 22.37 0.42 -11.15
C ALA A 248 22.15 -1.09 -11.06
N VAL A 249 20.89 -1.50 -11.08
CA VAL A 249 20.52 -2.92 -11.19
C VAL A 249 20.54 -3.30 -12.67
N GLU A 250 21.28 -4.35 -13.01
CA GLU A 250 21.44 -4.79 -14.40
C GLU A 250 20.10 -5.13 -15.05
N ASP A 251 19.88 -4.67 -16.28
CA ASP A 251 18.63 -4.82 -17.05
C ASP A 251 17.38 -4.09 -16.49
N TYR A 252 17.51 -3.30 -15.41
CA TYR A 252 16.43 -2.53 -14.81
C TYR A 252 16.70 -1.02 -14.83
N LEU A 253 16.46 -0.40 -15.99
CA LEU A 253 16.62 1.05 -16.16
C LEU A 253 15.76 1.85 -15.16
N GLY A 254 16.38 2.78 -14.45
CA GLY A 254 15.72 3.60 -13.42
C GLY A 254 15.60 2.92 -12.05
N VAL A 255 16.21 1.75 -11.86
CA VAL A 255 16.27 1.04 -10.59
C VAL A 255 17.72 1.00 -10.08
N PHE A 256 17.91 1.43 -8.84
CA PHE A 256 19.22 1.46 -8.19
C PHE A 256 19.16 0.78 -6.83
N VAL A 257 20.27 0.20 -6.41
CA VAL A 257 20.43 -0.39 -5.07
C VAL A 257 21.63 0.20 -4.36
N CYS A 258 21.50 0.38 -3.06
CA CYS A 258 22.54 0.83 -2.14
C CYS A 258 22.56 -0.09 -0.92
N ALA A 259 23.74 -0.31 -0.34
CA ALA A 259 23.90 -1.00 0.93
C ALA A 259 24.59 -0.08 1.95
N VAL A 260 24.17 -0.16 3.22
CA VAL A 260 24.78 0.59 4.33
C VAL A 260 24.50 -0.13 5.65
N THR A 261 25.16 0.27 6.73
CA THR A 261 24.72 -0.07 8.11
C THR A 261 24.48 1.21 8.90
N PRO A 262 23.60 1.21 9.93
CA PRO A 262 23.32 2.41 10.71
C PRO A 262 24.54 3.04 11.39
N GLY A 263 25.58 2.25 11.68
CA GLY A 263 26.85 2.70 12.25
C GLY A 263 27.80 3.36 11.25
N LEU A 264 27.54 3.27 9.94
CA LEU A 264 28.36 3.91 8.90
C LEU A 264 27.83 5.29 8.49
N VAL A 265 26.66 5.70 8.99
CA VAL A 265 26.03 6.99 8.70
C VAL A 265 26.91 8.14 9.23
N ALA A 266 27.00 9.23 8.45
CA ALA A 266 27.82 10.38 8.78
C ALA A 266 27.46 11.01 10.15
N ASP A 267 28.49 11.42 10.91
CA ASP A 267 28.32 11.95 12.27
C ASP A 267 27.44 13.21 12.32
N GLU A 268 27.44 14.01 11.26
CA GLU A 268 26.60 15.21 11.17
C GLU A 268 25.10 14.87 11.17
N VAL A 269 24.72 13.79 10.50
CA VAL A 269 23.34 13.28 10.52
C VAL A 269 23.01 12.81 11.94
N VAL A 270 23.90 12.02 12.55
CA VAL A 270 23.71 11.53 13.92
C VAL A 270 23.54 12.68 14.92
N ARG A 271 24.35 13.74 14.80
CA ARG A 271 24.22 14.95 15.64
C ARG A 271 22.90 15.69 15.38
N ALA A 272 22.49 15.84 14.12
CA ALA A 272 21.25 16.52 13.75
C ALA A 272 19.98 15.83 14.28
N GLN A 273 20.04 14.53 14.59
CA GLN A 273 18.91 13.79 15.17
C GLN A 273 18.57 14.21 16.60
N GLY A 274 19.55 14.74 17.33
CA GLY A 274 19.39 15.17 18.72
C GLY A 274 18.73 14.10 19.59
N ASN A 275 17.69 14.49 20.32
CA ASN A 275 16.96 13.62 21.25
C ASN A 275 15.72 12.93 20.63
N ARG A 276 15.55 12.96 19.30
CA ARG A 276 14.39 12.37 18.62
C ARG A 276 14.54 10.86 18.39
N VAL A 277 15.75 10.33 18.45
CA VAL A 277 16.06 8.90 18.30
C VAL A 277 16.72 8.34 19.56
N SER A 278 16.66 7.03 19.73
CA SER A 278 17.43 6.32 20.75
C SER A 278 18.84 5.99 20.26
N PRO A 279 19.83 5.88 21.16
CA PRO A 279 21.13 5.30 20.83
C PRO A 279 20.97 3.89 20.26
N LEU A 280 21.83 3.54 19.30
CA LEU A 280 21.85 2.21 18.70
C LEU A 280 22.89 1.36 19.46
N ASP A 281 22.64 0.06 19.59
CA ASP A 281 23.66 -0.86 20.12
C ASP A 281 24.52 -1.43 18.98
N ALA A 282 25.65 -2.05 19.34
CA ALA A 282 26.59 -2.59 18.36
C ALA A 282 25.97 -3.61 17.39
N LYS A 283 24.91 -4.33 17.79
CA LYS A 283 24.22 -5.27 16.90
C LYS A 283 23.40 -4.55 15.85
N GLU A 284 22.75 -3.46 16.22
CA GLU A 284 21.94 -2.64 15.32
C GLU A 284 22.83 -1.76 14.42
N GLU A 285 23.93 -1.22 14.95
CA GLU A 285 24.89 -0.42 14.18
C GLU A 285 25.56 -1.21 13.03
N SER A 286 25.71 -2.52 13.21
CA SER A 286 26.33 -3.43 12.24
C SER A 286 25.33 -4.21 11.37
N ALA A 287 24.02 -3.99 11.55
CA ALA A 287 22.99 -4.67 10.77
C ALA A 287 22.95 -4.12 9.34
N LEU A 288 22.90 -5.02 8.35
CA LEU A 288 22.81 -4.63 6.94
C LEU A 288 21.46 -4.00 6.63
N VAL A 289 21.51 -2.92 5.85
CA VAL A 289 20.36 -2.25 5.25
C VAL A 289 20.56 -2.18 3.74
N TYR A 290 19.57 -2.67 3.00
CA TYR A 290 19.49 -2.50 1.57
C TYR A 290 18.43 -1.46 1.24
N LEU A 291 18.79 -0.49 0.41
CA LEU A 291 17.88 0.52 -0.12
C LEU A 291 17.74 0.29 -1.62
N VAL A 292 16.52 0.28 -2.13
CA VAL A 292 16.20 0.18 -3.56
C VAL A 292 15.46 1.43 -3.98
N ALA A 293 16.01 2.19 -4.92
CA ALA A 293 15.41 3.41 -5.43
C ALA A 293 14.78 3.18 -6.81
N PHE A 294 13.60 3.75 -7.01
CA PHE A 294 12.84 3.75 -8.26
C PHE A 294 12.63 5.18 -8.75
N ASP A 295 13.02 5.43 -10.00
CA ASP A 295 12.78 6.72 -10.68
C ASP A 295 11.29 6.93 -10.97
N LEU A 296 10.64 7.85 -10.26
CA LEU A 296 9.21 8.12 -10.43
C LEU A 296 8.87 8.79 -11.78
N ALA A 297 9.87 9.29 -12.52
CA ALA A 297 9.67 9.75 -13.89
C ALA A 297 9.51 8.58 -14.88
N ARG A 298 9.93 7.36 -14.49
CA ARG A 298 9.87 6.14 -15.32
C ARG A 298 8.79 5.18 -14.90
N PHE A 299 8.34 5.26 -13.65
CA PHE A 299 7.39 4.31 -13.09
C PHE A 299 6.10 4.97 -12.60
N GLU A 300 5.01 4.24 -12.73
CA GLU A 300 3.74 4.49 -12.05
C GLU A 300 3.65 3.58 -10.82
N LEU A 301 3.26 4.13 -9.68
CA LEU A 301 3.00 3.37 -8.47
C LEU A 301 1.51 3.02 -8.39
N GLY A 302 1.22 1.76 -8.09
CA GLY A 302 -0.11 1.30 -7.72
C GLY A 302 -0.12 0.53 -6.41
N PHE A 303 -1.32 0.33 -5.88
CA PHE A 303 -1.59 -0.39 -4.63
C PHE A 303 -2.76 -1.34 -4.86
N ALA A 304 -2.67 -2.55 -4.30
CA ALA A 304 -3.74 -3.54 -4.32
C ALA A 304 -3.90 -4.22 -2.95
N LEU A 305 -5.15 -4.43 -2.53
CA LEU A 305 -5.44 -5.22 -1.35
C LEU A 305 -5.23 -6.72 -1.58
N GLY A 306 -4.76 -7.38 -0.54
CA GLY A 306 -4.79 -8.83 -0.44
C GLY A 306 -6.23 -9.35 -0.39
N THR A 307 -6.42 -10.64 -0.65
CA THR A 307 -7.75 -11.27 -0.56
C THR A 307 -8.36 -11.17 0.82
N ASP A 308 -7.53 -10.98 1.86
CA ASP A 308 -7.95 -10.98 3.26
C ASP A 308 -7.50 -9.75 4.05
N HIS A 309 -6.23 -9.36 3.93
CA HIS A 309 -5.61 -8.32 4.75
C HIS A 309 -5.18 -7.10 3.93
N PRO A 310 -5.25 -5.90 4.53
CA PRO A 310 -5.91 -5.58 5.80
C PRO A 310 -7.44 -5.78 5.74
N ARG A 311 -8.03 -6.20 6.87
CA ARG A 311 -9.47 -6.21 7.07
C ARG A 311 -10.00 -4.82 7.50
N VAL A 312 -11.32 -4.68 7.63
CA VAL A 312 -11.97 -3.40 7.99
C VAL A 312 -12.70 -3.44 9.33
N ASP A 313 -12.75 -4.60 9.98
CA ASP A 313 -13.34 -4.79 11.31
C ASP A 313 -12.49 -4.16 12.45
N TRP A 314 -13.04 -4.19 13.66
CA TRP A 314 -12.36 -3.69 14.86
C TRP A 314 -11.06 -4.45 15.14
N SER A 315 -9.96 -3.69 15.31
CA SER A 315 -8.72 -4.25 15.82
C SER A 315 -8.80 -4.47 17.34
N ASP A 316 -8.32 -5.63 17.81
CA ASP A 316 -8.15 -5.94 19.24
C ASP A 316 -7.34 -4.90 20.02
N ARG A 317 -6.51 -4.11 19.32
CA ARG A 317 -5.70 -3.05 19.92
C ARG A 317 -6.51 -1.84 20.35
N VAL A 318 -7.64 -1.57 19.70
CA VAL A 318 -8.46 -0.38 20.00
C VAL A 318 -9.05 -0.52 21.42
N PRO A 319 -8.80 0.44 22.34
CA PRO A 319 -9.37 0.43 23.68
C PRO A 319 -10.90 0.38 23.65
N ALA A 320 -11.51 -0.35 24.59
CA ALA A 320 -12.97 -0.49 24.65
C ALA A 320 -13.70 0.87 24.73
N THR A 321 -13.12 1.85 25.42
CA THR A 321 -13.66 3.21 25.54
C THR A 321 -13.68 4.00 24.23
N SER A 322 -12.96 3.53 23.20
CA SER A 322 -12.88 4.17 21.89
C SER A 322 -13.63 3.39 20.81
N ARG A 323 -14.18 2.22 21.16
CA ARG A 323 -15.07 1.44 20.29
C ARG A 323 -16.49 1.94 20.45
N VAL A 324 -17.25 1.81 19.37
CA VAL A 324 -18.69 2.04 19.38
C VAL A 324 -19.34 0.69 19.14
N ASP A 325 -19.93 0.11 20.20
CA ASP A 325 -20.42 -1.28 20.19
C ASP A 325 -21.51 -1.56 19.14
N SER A 326 -22.24 -0.53 18.73
CA SER A 326 -23.26 -0.63 17.67
C SER A 326 -22.68 -0.66 16.25
N LEU A 327 -21.39 -0.35 16.07
CA LEU A 327 -20.73 -0.36 14.76
C LEU A 327 -19.95 -1.67 14.58
N PRO A 328 -20.00 -2.29 13.39
CA PRO A 328 -19.28 -3.53 13.12
C PRO A 328 -17.76 -3.31 12.95
N GLY A 329 -17.33 -2.09 12.63
CA GLY A 329 -15.93 -1.67 12.57
C GLY A 329 -15.80 -0.15 12.78
N PRO A 330 -14.57 0.40 12.82
CA PRO A 330 -14.35 1.82 13.09
C PRO A 330 -14.95 2.76 12.03
N ASP A 331 -14.97 2.31 10.77
CA ASP A 331 -15.59 3.00 9.63
C ASP A 331 -17.10 2.68 9.50
N GLY A 332 -17.67 1.90 10.42
CA GLY A 332 -19.07 1.45 10.36
C GLY A 332 -19.30 0.21 9.51
N ILE A 333 -18.23 -0.40 8.98
CA ILE A 333 -18.25 -1.64 8.17
C ILE A 333 -17.28 -2.68 8.76
N ASP A 334 -17.59 -3.97 8.64
CA ASP A 334 -16.67 -5.09 8.90
C ASP A 334 -16.33 -5.91 7.64
N SER A 335 -16.93 -5.53 6.51
CA SER A 335 -16.76 -6.16 5.21
C SER A 335 -16.70 -5.12 4.10
N VAL A 336 -15.89 -5.42 3.08
CA VAL A 336 -15.86 -4.65 1.83
C VAL A 336 -16.84 -5.21 0.79
N ALA A 337 -17.65 -6.21 1.14
CA ALA A 337 -18.69 -6.71 0.25
C ALA A 337 -19.68 -5.58 -0.11
N PRO A 338 -20.19 -5.54 -1.36
CA PRO A 338 -20.04 -6.54 -2.42
C PRO A 338 -18.77 -6.40 -3.27
N LEU A 339 -17.82 -5.54 -2.90
CA LEU A 339 -16.57 -5.37 -3.63
C LEU A 339 -15.64 -6.58 -3.41
N VAL A 340 -14.84 -6.84 -4.44
CA VAL A 340 -13.97 -8.03 -4.54
C VAL A 340 -12.50 -7.63 -4.47
N ARG A 341 -11.80 -8.25 -3.50
CA ARG A 341 -10.34 -8.16 -3.33
C ARG A 341 -9.69 -9.39 -3.96
N THR A 342 -8.87 -9.17 -4.99
CA THR A 342 -8.27 -10.25 -5.78
C THR A 342 -6.93 -10.72 -5.23
N GLY A 343 -6.19 -9.86 -4.51
CA GLY A 343 -4.87 -10.20 -3.98
C GLY A 343 -3.79 -10.46 -5.04
N ILE A 344 -4.04 -10.09 -6.30
CA ILE A 344 -3.14 -10.31 -7.43
C ILE A 344 -3.19 -9.08 -8.34
N LEU A 345 -2.10 -8.82 -9.04
CA LEU A 345 -2.02 -7.76 -10.04
C LEU A 345 -3.04 -8.01 -11.15
N SER A 346 -3.74 -6.94 -11.56
CA SER A 346 -4.62 -7.00 -12.72
C SER A 346 -3.84 -7.42 -13.98
N PRO A 347 -4.39 -8.30 -14.84
CA PRO A 347 -3.74 -8.72 -16.08
C PRO A 347 -3.20 -7.58 -16.94
N GLN A 348 -3.86 -6.41 -16.91
CA GLN A 348 -3.47 -5.22 -17.64
C GLN A 348 -2.14 -4.62 -17.17
N GLY A 349 -1.80 -4.80 -15.89
CA GLY A 349 -0.52 -4.34 -15.34
C GLY A 349 0.65 -5.27 -15.65
N VAL A 350 0.39 -6.56 -15.94
CA VAL A 350 1.44 -7.58 -16.09
C VAL A 350 2.45 -7.25 -17.19
N PRO A 351 2.06 -6.81 -18.40
CA PRO A 351 3.03 -6.46 -19.45
C PRO A 351 4.03 -5.36 -19.05
N ARG A 352 3.63 -4.49 -18.11
CA ARG A 352 4.40 -3.31 -17.71
C ARG A 352 5.03 -3.46 -16.32
N VAL A 353 4.77 -4.55 -15.59
CA VAL A 353 5.21 -4.71 -14.21
C VAL A 353 6.74 -4.69 -14.11
N ALA A 354 7.25 -3.78 -13.29
CA ALA A 354 8.68 -3.60 -13.02
C ALA A 354 9.08 -4.10 -11.65
N ALA A 355 8.20 -3.93 -10.65
CA ALA A 355 8.44 -4.40 -9.30
C ALA A 355 7.15 -4.61 -8.52
N THR A 356 7.23 -5.41 -7.46
CA THR A 356 6.22 -5.51 -6.40
C THR A 356 6.91 -5.53 -5.06
N PHE A 357 6.29 -4.94 -4.05
CA PHE A 357 6.74 -5.08 -2.67
C PHE A 357 5.56 -5.14 -1.70
N ALA A 358 5.77 -5.81 -0.57
CA ALA A 358 4.73 -6.02 0.44
C ALA A 358 4.20 -4.68 0.99
N GLY A 359 2.90 -4.65 1.28
CA GLY A 359 2.20 -3.49 1.79
C GLY A 359 2.42 -3.24 3.28
N GLY A 360 1.35 -2.86 3.98
CA GLY A 360 1.41 -2.44 5.38
C GLY A 360 0.98 -3.50 6.38
N PHE A 361 0.82 -3.07 7.63
CA PHE A 361 0.32 -3.93 8.70
C PHE A 361 -1.12 -4.40 8.46
N LYS A 362 -1.42 -5.65 8.85
CA LYS A 362 -2.81 -6.14 9.03
C LYS A 362 -3.60 -5.22 9.96
N ARG A 363 -4.93 -5.15 9.81
CA ARG A 363 -5.84 -4.36 10.69
C ARG A 363 -5.59 -4.59 12.19
N SER A 364 -5.36 -5.83 12.57
CA SER A 364 -5.10 -6.22 13.96
C SER A 364 -3.85 -5.60 14.60
N HIS A 365 -2.93 -5.10 13.76
CA HIS A 365 -1.72 -4.39 14.18
C HIS A 365 -1.74 -2.93 13.73
N GLY A 366 -2.54 -2.59 12.72
CA GLY A 366 -2.74 -1.26 12.18
C GLY A 366 -3.76 -0.41 12.92
N ALA A 367 -3.84 -0.54 14.24
CA ALA A 367 -4.57 0.38 15.11
C ALA A 367 -3.78 0.61 16.40
N PHE A 368 -3.91 1.81 16.97
CA PHE A 368 -3.15 2.21 18.15
C PHE A 368 -3.75 1.59 19.42
N LYS A 369 -2.88 0.98 20.24
CA LYS A 369 -3.23 0.48 21.58
C LYS A 369 -3.03 1.54 22.66
N TRP A 370 -2.09 2.47 22.46
CA TRP A 370 -1.63 3.43 23.45
C TRP A 370 -1.44 4.82 22.85
N GLY A 371 -1.43 5.84 23.72
CA GLY A 371 -1.26 7.24 23.33
C GLY A 371 -2.53 7.86 22.75
N ASP A 372 -2.46 9.15 22.42
CA ASP A 372 -3.61 9.94 21.98
C ASP A 372 -4.34 9.34 20.78
N LEU A 373 -3.60 8.81 19.81
CA LEU A 373 -4.17 8.20 18.60
C LEU A 373 -5.04 6.98 18.91
N ALA A 374 -4.80 6.27 20.02
CA ALA A 374 -5.67 5.16 20.46
C ALA A 374 -7.06 5.62 20.90
N HIS A 375 -7.20 6.90 21.26
CA HIS A 375 -8.44 7.48 21.81
C HIS A 375 -9.12 8.48 20.87
N ARG A 376 -8.53 8.76 19.71
CA ARG A 376 -9.10 9.61 18.66
C ARG A 376 -9.62 8.76 17.49
N ASN A 377 -10.52 9.33 16.70
CA ASN A 377 -10.99 8.75 15.44
C ASN A 377 -11.49 7.30 15.58
N ARG A 378 -12.23 7.03 16.66
CA ARG A 378 -12.72 5.68 17.01
C ARG A 378 -11.57 4.66 17.11
N GLY A 379 -10.46 5.05 17.72
CA GLY A 379 -9.22 4.29 17.68
C GLY A 379 -8.56 4.41 16.32
N SER A 380 -7.66 5.40 16.19
CA SER A 380 -6.99 5.68 14.92
C SER A 380 -6.38 4.41 14.37
N HIS A 381 -6.62 4.19 13.08
CA HIS A 381 -6.30 2.95 12.40
C HIS A 381 -5.83 3.27 10.99
N TYR A 382 -5.15 2.33 10.37
CA TYR A 382 -4.51 2.59 9.09
C TYR A 382 -5.55 2.49 7.98
N GLY A 383 -5.85 3.63 7.35
CA GLY A 383 -6.74 3.73 6.20
C GLY A 383 -6.08 3.32 4.89
N PHE A 384 -6.90 3.06 3.89
CA PHE A 384 -6.45 2.69 2.55
C PHE A 384 -7.51 2.92 1.46
N ILE A 385 -7.03 3.32 0.28
CA ILE A 385 -7.79 3.59 -0.93
C ILE A 385 -7.16 2.80 -2.07
N GLU A 386 -7.98 2.09 -2.84
CA GLU A 386 -7.57 1.35 -4.03
C GLU A 386 -8.43 1.78 -5.22
N GLN A 387 -7.80 2.18 -6.33
CA GLN A 387 -8.47 2.61 -7.56
C GLN A 387 -9.58 3.67 -7.33
N GLY A 388 -9.31 4.64 -6.45
CA GLY A 388 -10.23 5.71 -6.11
C GLY A 388 -11.35 5.31 -5.14
N THR A 389 -11.38 4.05 -4.70
CA THR A 389 -12.41 3.50 -3.81
C THR A 389 -11.90 3.51 -2.37
N VAL A 390 -12.63 4.17 -1.47
CA VAL A 390 -12.30 4.24 -0.04
C VAL A 390 -12.74 2.93 0.62
N LEU A 391 -11.77 2.14 1.07
CA LEU A 391 -12.03 0.85 1.72
C LEU A 391 -11.80 0.93 3.24
N SER A 392 -11.02 1.91 3.69
CA SER A 392 -10.96 2.35 5.08
C SER A 392 -10.48 3.80 5.15
N THR A 393 -11.08 4.60 6.04
CA THR A 393 -10.87 6.04 6.10
C THR A 393 -9.42 6.40 6.47
N LEU A 394 -8.86 7.42 5.81
CA LEU A 394 -7.55 7.98 6.15
C LEU A 394 -7.65 8.83 7.42
N ASN A 395 -6.85 8.51 8.44
CA ASN A 395 -6.90 9.15 9.75
C ASN A 395 -5.80 10.21 9.92
N PRO A 396 -6.10 11.40 10.50
CA PRO A 396 -5.10 12.43 10.77
C PRO A 396 -3.94 11.97 11.65
N GLY A 397 -2.77 12.55 11.42
CA GLY A 397 -1.53 12.28 12.16
C GLY A 397 -0.80 11.00 11.72
N LEU A 398 -1.30 10.27 10.72
CA LEU A 398 -0.70 9.02 10.27
C LEU A 398 0.11 9.20 8.98
N ALA A 399 1.24 8.52 8.90
CA ALA A 399 2.08 8.50 7.71
C ALA A 399 1.34 7.81 6.57
N THR A 400 1.27 8.48 5.43
CA THR A 400 0.47 8.10 4.26
C THR A 400 1.32 8.16 3.01
N LEU A 401 1.36 7.06 2.26
CA LEU A 401 1.80 7.04 0.86
C LEU A 401 0.55 7.13 -0.01
N LEU A 402 0.52 8.10 -0.93
CA LEU A 402 -0.62 8.32 -1.82
C LEU A 402 -0.20 8.52 -3.27
N VAL A 403 -1.09 8.15 -4.18
CA VAL A 403 -0.99 8.35 -5.62
C VAL A 403 -2.23 9.11 -6.05
N ARG A 404 -2.03 10.27 -6.68
CA ARG A 404 -3.12 11.09 -7.21
C ARG A 404 -3.66 10.55 -8.53
N ALA A 405 -4.82 11.06 -8.95
CA ALA A 405 -5.44 10.73 -10.23
C ALA A 405 -4.50 11.00 -11.43
N ASP A 406 -3.65 12.01 -11.34
CA ASP A 406 -2.62 12.35 -12.34
C ASP A 406 -1.37 11.45 -12.30
N GLY A 407 -1.32 10.49 -11.36
CA GLY A 407 -0.19 9.58 -11.16
C GLY A 407 0.96 10.15 -10.34
N ARG A 408 0.81 11.35 -9.75
CA ARG A 408 1.81 11.89 -8.82
C ARG A 408 1.83 11.10 -7.53
N VAL A 409 3.03 10.68 -7.12
CA VAL A 409 3.28 9.96 -5.86
C VAL A 409 3.70 10.95 -4.78
N GLU A 410 3.09 10.86 -3.60
CA GLU A 410 3.37 11.73 -2.46
C GLU A 410 3.44 10.90 -1.17
N MET A 411 4.25 11.37 -0.22
CA MET A 411 4.26 10.87 1.14
C MET A 411 4.08 12.03 2.10
N MET A 412 3.19 11.88 3.07
CA MET A 412 2.91 12.92 4.06
C MET A 412 2.30 12.36 5.34
N THR A 413 2.32 13.16 6.40
CA THR A 413 1.46 12.95 7.56
C THR A 413 0.07 13.43 7.18
N TRP A 414 -0.94 12.56 7.25
CA TRP A 414 -2.31 12.93 6.89
C TRP A 414 -2.79 14.08 7.77
N PRO A 415 -3.21 15.21 7.19
CA PRO A 415 -3.45 16.41 7.98
C PRO A 415 -4.84 16.38 8.62
N GLU A 416 -5.01 17.16 9.68
CA GLU A 416 -6.32 17.33 10.36
C GLU A 416 -7.22 18.33 9.63
N HIS A 417 -6.60 19.27 8.91
CA HIS A 417 -7.24 20.32 8.11
C HIS A 417 -6.59 20.35 6.73
N ASP A 418 -7.30 20.86 5.72
CA ASP A 418 -6.79 21.00 4.34
C ASP A 418 -6.26 19.69 3.74
N ALA A 419 -6.91 18.58 4.10
CA ALA A 419 -6.61 17.27 3.51
C ALA A 419 -6.90 17.29 2.00
N PRO A 420 -6.07 16.59 1.19
CA PRO A 420 -6.38 16.40 -0.23
C PRO A 420 -7.79 15.85 -0.44
N GLU A 421 -8.47 16.32 -1.48
CA GLU A 421 -9.78 15.80 -1.89
C GLU A 421 -9.67 14.29 -2.14
N VAL A 422 -10.44 13.51 -1.38
CA VAL A 422 -10.37 12.04 -1.37
C VAL A 422 -10.71 11.47 -2.75
N GLU A 423 -11.60 12.12 -3.48
CA GLU A 423 -12.00 11.76 -4.85
C GLU A 423 -10.85 11.84 -5.84
N SER A 424 -9.86 12.71 -5.58
CA SER A 424 -8.67 12.90 -6.43
C SER A 424 -7.56 11.87 -6.16
N ILE A 425 -7.72 11.01 -5.16
CA ILE A 425 -6.73 10.02 -4.76
C ILE A 425 -7.02 8.70 -5.47
N ARG A 426 -6.09 8.23 -6.31
CA ARG A 426 -6.18 6.91 -6.94
C ARG A 426 -5.81 5.80 -5.96
N HIS A 427 -4.72 5.96 -5.22
CA HIS A 427 -4.29 5.01 -4.21
C HIS A 427 -3.85 5.73 -2.95
N ALA A 428 -4.11 5.15 -1.79
CA ALA A 428 -3.49 5.58 -0.55
C ALA A 428 -3.34 4.42 0.42
N ARG A 429 -2.31 4.47 1.25
CA ARG A 429 -2.11 3.53 2.34
C ARG A 429 -1.42 4.22 3.50
N GLN A 430 -2.06 4.14 4.66
CA GLN A 430 -1.44 4.59 5.91
C GLN A 430 -0.64 3.47 6.54
N ASN A 431 0.46 3.79 7.22
CA ASN A 431 1.14 2.80 8.05
C ASN A 431 1.95 3.49 9.15
N GLY A 432 1.36 3.59 10.33
CA GLY A 432 2.00 4.18 11.50
C GLY A 432 2.11 5.70 11.45
N VAL A 433 3.11 6.20 12.15
CA VAL A 433 3.48 7.62 12.23
C VAL A 433 4.78 7.85 11.46
N PRO A 434 5.16 9.09 11.10
CA PRO A 434 6.38 9.36 10.34
C PRO A 434 7.63 8.77 11.01
N LEU A 435 8.51 8.17 10.20
CA LEU A 435 9.91 7.93 10.57
C LEU A 435 10.73 9.19 10.34
N ILE A 436 10.52 9.84 9.19
CA ILE A 436 11.09 11.13 8.80
C ILE A 436 9.96 12.02 8.35
N GLU A 437 10.01 13.28 8.76
CA GLU A 437 9.09 14.32 8.32
C GLU A 437 9.84 15.64 8.11
N THR A 438 9.41 16.40 7.11
CA THR A 438 9.77 17.81 6.97
C THR A 438 8.92 18.63 7.94
N ASP A 439 9.58 19.37 8.82
CA ASP A 439 8.91 20.28 9.74
C ASP A 439 8.25 21.43 8.97
N SER A 440 6.97 21.68 9.19
CA SER A 440 6.20 22.68 8.45
C SER A 440 6.60 24.12 8.79
N GLU A 441 7.23 24.36 9.94
CA GLU A 441 7.58 25.72 10.39
C GLU A 441 8.89 26.21 9.76
N ASP A 442 9.90 25.34 9.71
CA ASP A 442 11.26 25.71 9.27
C ASP A 442 11.77 24.92 8.06
N GLY A 443 10.98 23.97 7.54
CA GLY A 443 11.34 23.13 6.39
C GLY A 443 12.43 22.10 6.70
N ALA A 444 12.82 21.92 7.97
CA ALA A 444 13.90 21.00 8.32
C ALA A 444 13.42 19.54 8.32
N VAL A 445 14.18 18.67 7.65
CA VAL A 445 13.95 17.22 7.65
C VAL A 445 14.48 16.59 8.94
N ARG A 446 13.60 15.96 9.72
CA ARG A 446 13.92 15.42 11.06
C ARG A 446 13.27 14.05 11.28
N PRO A 447 13.81 13.24 12.21
CA PRO A 447 13.09 12.09 12.73
C PRO A 447 11.72 12.48 13.29
N GLY A 448 10.72 11.63 13.04
CA GLY A 448 9.36 11.84 13.53
C GLY A 448 9.30 11.92 15.06
N ARG A 449 8.37 12.72 15.60
CA ARG A 449 8.29 12.99 17.06
C ARG A 449 8.16 11.73 17.93
N LEU A 450 7.49 10.70 17.42
CA LEU A 450 7.21 9.46 18.14
C LEU A 450 8.22 8.34 17.87
N VAL A 451 9.29 8.57 17.11
CA VAL A 451 10.28 7.53 16.74
C VAL A 451 10.85 6.80 17.97
N LYS A 452 11.19 7.53 19.04
CA LYS A 452 11.69 6.93 20.29
C LYS A 452 10.59 6.36 21.21
N GLU A 453 9.32 6.61 20.92
CA GLU A 453 8.20 6.24 21.77
C GLU A 453 7.55 4.95 21.29
N TRP A 454 8.12 3.79 21.66
CA TRP A 454 7.65 2.47 21.21
C TRP A 454 6.12 2.32 21.23
N ALA A 455 5.50 2.49 22.41
CA ALA A 455 4.07 2.28 22.58
C ALA A 455 3.22 3.29 21.79
N LYS A 456 3.54 4.60 21.87
CA LYS A 456 2.74 5.66 21.25
C LYS A 456 2.92 5.74 19.74
N GLY A 457 4.10 5.40 19.22
CA GLY A 457 4.35 5.30 17.78
C GLY A 457 3.78 4.03 17.14
N ASN A 458 3.17 3.14 17.93
CA ASN A 458 2.68 1.82 17.50
C ASN A 458 3.76 1.00 16.77
N TRP A 459 5.02 1.18 17.16
CA TRP A 459 6.17 0.51 16.54
C TRP A 459 6.16 -0.97 16.90
N SER A 460 5.44 -1.82 16.16
CA SER A 460 5.31 -3.23 16.50
C SER A 460 6.68 -3.90 16.72
N GLY A 461 6.72 -4.92 17.58
CA GLY A 461 7.94 -5.70 17.84
C GLY A 461 7.95 -7.06 17.14
N SER A 462 9.02 -7.80 17.35
CA SER A 462 9.12 -9.22 17.01
C SER A 462 8.02 -10.03 17.70
N GLU A 463 7.89 -11.29 17.28
CA GLU A 463 6.99 -12.26 17.90
C GLU A 463 7.20 -12.41 19.42
N THR A 464 8.46 -12.32 19.86
CA THR A 464 8.86 -12.34 21.28
C THR A 464 8.86 -10.96 21.93
N LYS A 465 8.14 -9.99 21.34
CA LYS A 465 8.00 -8.61 21.84
C LYS A 465 9.35 -7.88 21.99
N GLN A 466 10.26 -8.03 21.03
CA GLN A 466 11.49 -7.21 20.96
C GLN A 466 11.32 -6.09 19.94
N LEU A 467 11.78 -4.88 20.25
CA LEU A 467 11.66 -3.75 19.32
C LEU A 467 12.60 -3.93 18.11
N ARG A 468 13.80 -4.47 18.27
CA ARG A 468 14.69 -4.75 17.13
C ARG A 468 14.22 -5.99 16.39
N THR A 469 14.00 -5.88 15.08
CA THR A 469 13.55 -6.98 14.23
C THR A 469 13.79 -6.64 12.74
N LEU A 470 13.53 -7.59 11.84
CA LEU A 470 13.48 -7.34 10.40
C LEU A 470 12.37 -6.33 10.08
N ARG A 471 12.66 -5.26 9.32
CA ARG A 471 11.66 -4.23 8.98
C ARG A 471 11.74 -3.81 7.51
N GLY A 472 10.59 -3.54 6.91
CA GLY A 472 10.47 -2.78 5.67
C GLY A 472 10.23 -1.29 5.96
N GLY A 473 10.63 -0.42 5.04
CA GLY A 473 10.36 1.02 5.08
C GLY A 473 10.23 1.61 3.68
N LEU A 474 9.57 2.76 3.58
CA LEU A 474 9.49 3.55 2.37
C LEU A 474 9.91 4.98 2.66
N GLY A 475 10.64 5.60 1.74
CA GLY A 475 10.96 7.01 1.76
C GLY A 475 10.80 7.65 0.39
N ILE A 476 10.61 8.96 0.37
CA ILE A 476 10.67 9.76 -0.86
C ILE A 476 11.88 10.67 -0.78
N GLN A 477 12.68 10.70 -1.84
CA GLN A 477 13.79 11.62 -1.99
C GLN A 477 13.51 12.53 -3.19
N ASP A 478 13.57 13.82 -2.94
CA ASP A 478 13.48 14.87 -3.96
C ASP A 478 14.88 15.46 -4.14
N GLY A 479 15.36 15.58 -5.38
CA GLY A 479 16.66 16.15 -5.69
C GLY A 479 16.74 16.68 -7.12
N GLU A 480 17.85 17.32 -7.46
CA GLU A 480 18.06 17.90 -8.81
C GLU A 480 17.98 16.84 -9.92
N SER A 481 18.39 15.61 -9.63
CA SER A 481 18.37 14.48 -10.56
C SER A 481 16.99 13.87 -10.77
N GLY A 482 16.00 14.24 -9.95
CA GLY A 482 14.64 13.73 -10.04
C GLY A 482 14.04 13.35 -8.70
N ARG A 483 12.94 12.59 -8.77
CA ARG A 483 12.16 12.16 -7.63
C ARG A 483 12.18 10.65 -7.51
N TRP A 484 12.49 10.16 -6.33
CA TRP A 484 12.78 8.75 -6.10
C TRP A 484 11.91 8.17 -5.01
N LEU A 485 11.27 7.03 -5.29
CA LEU A 485 10.67 6.19 -4.26
C LEU A 485 11.73 5.20 -3.78
N ILE A 486 11.99 5.16 -2.47
CA ILE A 486 13.06 4.35 -1.88
C ILE A 486 12.45 3.31 -0.94
N TYR A 487 12.60 2.03 -1.30
CA TYR A 487 12.28 0.91 -0.42
C TYR A 487 13.49 0.54 0.43
N GLY A 488 13.30 0.41 1.74
CA GLY A 488 14.35 -0.02 2.66
C GLY A 488 14.05 -1.38 3.29
N TYR A 489 15.00 -2.31 3.16
CA TYR A 489 15.03 -3.59 3.87
C TYR A 489 16.07 -3.50 5.00
N PHE A 490 15.60 -3.60 6.24
CA PHE A 490 16.43 -3.49 7.43
C PHE A 490 16.52 -4.85 8.12
N SER A 491 17.64 -5.56 7.96
CA SER A 491 17.81 -6.94 8.45
C SER A 491 17.59 -7.09 9.96
N ALA A 492 17.95 -6.06 10.75
CA ALA A 492 17.63 -5.95 12.17
C ALA A 492 17.66 -4.50 12.65
N ALA A 493 16.50 -3.85 12.78
CA ALA A 493 16.39 -2.45 13.17
C ALA A 493 15.25 -2.17 14.16
N THR A 494 15.44 -1.12 14.94
CA THR A 494 14.41 -0.32 15.61
C THR A 494 14.03 0.88 14.72
N PRO A 495 12.92 1.58 15.02
CA PRO A 495 12.57 2.81 14.30
C PRO A 495 13.68 3.88 14.32
N SER A 496 14.52 3.91 15.36
CA SER A 496 15.64 4.85 15.48
C SER A 496 16.70 4.63 14.39
N ALA A 497 17.08 3.38 14.15
CA ALA A 497 18.01 3.05 13.06
C ALA A 497 17.39 3.33 11.69
N MET A 498 16.09 3.05 11.51
CA MET A 498 15.40 3.37 10.26
C MET A 498 15.40 4.87 9.98
N ALA A 499 15.04 5.69 10.97
CA ALA A 499 15.09 7.14 10.84
C ALA A 499 16.51 7.63 10.53
N ARG A 500 17.54 7.06 11.17
CA ARG A 500 18.95 7.39 10.86
C ARG A 500 19.31 7.14 9.41
N VAL A 501 18.98 5.97 8.87
CA VAL A 501 19.33 5.65 7.49
C VAL A 501 18.51 6.47 6.51
N PHE A 502 17.19 6.63 6.71
CA PHE A 502 16.37 7.43 5.80
C PHE A 502 16.73 8.93 5.81
N GLN A 503 17.12 9.48 6.96
CA GLN A 503 17.62 10.85 7.03
C GLN A 503 18.96 10.99 6.31
N ALA A 504 19.88 10.05 6.51
CA ALA A 504 21.16 10.02 5.79
C ALA A 504 20.97 9.83 4.28
N CYS A 505 19.92 9.12 3.88
CA CYS A 505 19.49 8.95 2.50
C CYS A 505 18.86 10.23 1.93
N GLY A 506 18.75 11.32 2.68
CA GLY A 506 18.16 12.57 2.20
C GLY A 506 16.67 12.47 1.88
N CYS A 507 15.95 11.49 2.44
CA CYS A 507 14.50 11.40 2.25
C CYS A 507 13.81 12.61 2.90
N SER A 508 12.95 13.30 2.16
CA SER A 508 12.12 14.39 2.69
C SER A 508 11.00 13.85 3.59
N TYR A 509 10.55 12.62 3.35
CA TYR A 509 9.60 11.92 4.20
C TYR A 509 9.86 10.41 4.16
N ALA A 510 9.62 9.72 5.28
CA ALA A 510 9.72 8.27 5.34
C ALA A 510 8.72 7.66 6.33
N MET A 511 8.28 6.43 6.05
CA MET A 511 7.35 5.66 6.86
C MET A 511 7.78 4.20 6.98
N GLN A 512 7.36 3.54 8.05
CA GLN A 512 7.62 2.12 8.23
C GLN A 512 6.61 1.28 7.44
N MET A 513 7.04 0.14 6.92
CA MET A 513 6.19 -0.90 6.33
C MET A 513 6.01 -2.07 7.32
N ASP A 514 5.53 -3.21 6.85
CA ASP A 514 5.41 -4.41 7.69
C ASP A 514 6.80 -5.01 8.04
N ILE A 515 6.81 -5.99 8.94
CA ILE A 515 8.01 -6.43 9.66
C ILE A 515 8.05 -7.94 9.89
N ASN A 516 9.13 -8.42 10.50
CA ASN A 516 9.33 -9.75 11.09
C ASN A 516 9.60 -10.93 10.15
N ALA A 517 9.32 -10.84 8.85
CA ALA A 517 9.58 -11.96 7.95
C ALA A 517 9.81 -11.52 6.49
N PRO A 518 10.57 -12.28 5.67
CA PRO A 518 10.79 -11.98 4.26
C PRO A 518 9.50 -11.84 3.45
N GLU A 519 8.43 -12.58 3.80
CA GLU A 519 7.12 -12.37 3.18
C GLU A 519 6.53 -10.98 3.51
N HIS A 520 6.77 -10.42 4.69
CA HIS A 520 6.24 -9.11 5.08
C HIS A 520 7.13 -7.95 4.61
N THR A 521 8.38 -8.24 4.28
CA THR A 521 9.34 -7.27 3.74
C THR A 521 9.74 -7.59 2.30
N TYR A 522 8.88 -8.30 1.57
CA TYR A 522 9.14 -8.79 0.21
C TYR A 522 9.37 -7.63 -0.76
N LEU A 523 10.38 -7.77 -1.63
CA LEU A 523 10.57 -6.95 -2.83
C LEU A 523 11.12 -7.82 -3.95
N ALA A 524 10.49 -7.73 -5.12
CA ALA A 524 10.94 -8.37 -6.34
C ALA A 524 10.86 -7.42 -7.53
N LEU A 525 11.80 -7.58 -8.45
CA LEU A 525 11.89 -6.90 -9.74
C LEU A 525 11.53 -7.87 -10.85
N TYR A 526 10.85 -7.36 -11.87
CA TYR A 526 10.31 -8.15 -12.97
C TYR A 526 10.69 -7.59 -14.33
N ARG A 527 11.06 -8.46 -15.26
CA ARG A 527 11.16 -8.13 -16.68
C ARG A 527 10.61 -9.27 -17.51
N ILE A 528 10.14 -8.92 -18.71
CA ILE A 528 9.61 -9.89 -19.65
C ILE A 528 10.70 -10.20 -20.69
N GLU A 529 11.05 -11.47 -20.81
CA GLU A 529 11.91 -11.98 -21.88
C GLU A 529 11.12 -12.96 -22.74
N GLY A 530 10.71 -12.52 -23.92
CA GLY A 530 9.79 -13.30 -24.75
C GLY A 530 8.49 -13.58 -24.01
N SER A 531 8.23 -14.85 -23.70
CA SER A 531 7.05 -15.28 -22.92
C SER A 531 7.34 -15.53 -21.43
N LEU A 532 8.57 -15.31 -20.97
CA LEU A 532 8.99 -15.60 -19.60
C LEU A 532 9.01 -14.33 -18.75
N LEU A 533 8.44 -14.44 -17.55
CA LEU A 533 8.58 -13.43 -16.51
C LEU A 533 9.84 -13.75 -15.71
N VAL A 534 10.90 -12.97 -15.92
CA VAL A 534 12.14 -13.08 -15.16
C VAL A 534 12.00 -12.27 -13.89
N VAL A 535 12.44 -12.85 -12.77
CA VAL A 535 12.33 -12.29 -11.43
C VAL A 535 13.69 -12.19 -10.75
N GLN A 536 14.01 -11.02 -10.20
CA GLN A 536 15.10 -10.85 -9.23
C GLN A 536 14.51 -10.42 -7.89
N ARG A 537 15.07 -10.94 -6.79
CA ARG A 537 14.57 -10.66 -5.43
C ARG A 537 15.61 -9.86 -4.68
N LEU A 538 15.17 -8.99 -3.76
CA LEU A 538 16.11 -8.15 -3.03
C LEU A 538 17.12 -8.97 -2.23
N VAL A 539 16.63 -9.95 -1.46
CA VAL A 539 17.48 -10.90 -0.72
C VAL A 539 17.10 -12.34 -1.06
N LYS A 540 18.04 -13.27 -0.84
CA LYS A 540 17.90 -14.69 -1.20
C LYS A 540 16.68 -15.36 -0.54
N GLU A 541 16.40 -15.03 0.72
CA GLU A 541 15.33 -15.60 1.53
C GLU A 541 13.93 -15.30 0.96
N MET A 542 13.78 -14.25 0.15
CA MET A 542 12.49 -13.92 -0.47
C MET A 542 12.07 -14.95 -1.52
N ALA A 543 13.01 -15.74 -2.06
CA ALA A 543 12.69 -16.79 -3.03
C ALA A 543 11.86 -17.92 -2.39
N GLU A 544 12.05 -18.16 -1.09
CA GLU A 544 11.31 -19.19 -0.35
C GLU A 544 9.81 -18.87 -0.20
N VAL A 545 9.42 -17.62 -0.44
CA VAL A 545 8.03 -17.15 -0.34
C VAL A 545 7.25 -17.47 -1.62
N ASP A 546 7.94 -17.58 -2.76
CA ASP A 546 7.31 -17.82 -4.05
C ASP A 546 6.82 -19.27 -4.17
N THR A 547 5.73 -19.46 -4.89
CA THR A 547 5.07 -20.78 -4.96
C THR A 547 5.59 -21.54 -6.18
N PRO A 548 6.16 -22.74 -6.01
CA PRO A 548 6.49 -23.58 -7.15
C PRO A 548 5.21 -24.16 -7.76
N VAL A 549 4.95 -23.88 -9.02
CA VAL A 549 3.89 -24.54 -9.81
C VAL A 549 4.56 -25.38 -10.89
N LYS A 550 4.46 -26.71 -10.77
CA LYS A 550 5.09 -27.68 -11.69
C LYS A 550 6.60 -27.46 -11.89
N GLY A 551 7.30 -27.03 -10.84
CA GLY A 551 8.75 -26.77 -10.87
C GLY A 551 9.14 -25.41 -11.44
N ILE A 552 8.18 -24.58 -11.86
CA ILE A 552 8.39 -23.19 -12.25
C ILE A 552 8.07 -22.32 -11.04
N GLU A 553 9.00 -21.45 -10.68
CA GLU A 553 8.83 -20.50 -9.58
C GLU A 553 7.84 -19.40 -10.02
N VAL A 554 6.69 -19.32 -9.35
CA VAL A 554 5.66 -18.33 -9.66
C VAL A 554 5.79 -17.18 -8.66
N PRO A 555 6.08 -15.95 -9.11
CA PRO A 555 6.31 -14.85 -8.19
C PRO A 555 5.04 -14.40 -7.52
N ARG A 556 5.15 -14.12 -6.23
CA ARG A 556 4.08 -13.58 -5.40
C ARG A 556 3.49 -12.29 -5.98
N PHE A 557 2.19 -12.09 -5.77
CA PHE A 557 1.39 -10.94 -6.22
C PHE A 557 1.16 -10.83 -7.73
N VAL A 558 2.02 -11.40 -8.58
CA VAL A 558 1.85 -11.39 -10.03
C VAL A 558 1.26 -12.70 -10.55
N GLY A 559 1.76 -13.83 -10.07
CA GLY A 559 1.36 -15.14 -10.60
C GLY A 559 0.31 -15.88 -9.79
N TYR A 560 0.00 -15.45 -8.55
CA TYR A 560 -1.09 -16.00 -7.76
C TYR A 560 -1.68 -14.98 -6.75
N PRO A 561 -2.96 -15.12 -6.38
CA PRO A 561 -3.60 -14.34 -5.31
C PRO A 561 -2.91 -14.50 -3.96
N ASP A 562 -2.64 -13.39 -3.27
CA ASP A 562 -2.06 -13.36 -1.93
C ASP A 562 -3.04 -12.79 -0.91
N ASN A 563 -2.92 -13.24 0.34
CA ASN A 563 -3.75 -12.73 1.44
C ASN A 563 -3.34 -11.31 1.90
N ARG A 564 -2.11 -10.84 1.64
CA ARG A 564 -1.62 -9.51 2.06
C ARG A 564 -1.72 -8.49 0.92
N ASP A 565 -1.86 -7.23 1.31
CA ASP A 565 -1.76 -6.08 0.44
C ASP A 565 -0.32 -5.87 -0.07
N PHE A 566 -0.21 -5.25 -1.23
CA PHE A 566 1.07 -4.96 -1.87
C PHE A 566 1.01 -3.70 -2.72
N PHE A 567 2.19 -3.16 -2.98
CA PHE A 567 2.40 -2.13 -3.99
C PHE A 567 3.06 -2.75 -5.21
N TYR A 568 2.82 -2.14 -6.36
CA TYR A 568 3.45 -2.50 -7.61
C TYR A 568 3.90 -1.26 -8.37
N LEU A 569 4.96 -1.41 -9.15
CA LEU A 569 5.46 -0.39 -10.05
C LEU A 569 5.28 -0.87 -11.48
N LEU A 570 4.66 -0.03 -12.31
CA LEU A 570 4.52 -0.26 -13.74
C LEU A 570 5.45 0.68 -14.49
N ARG A 571 6.18 0.18 -15.49
CA ARG A 571 6.90 1.04 -16.45
C ARG A 571 5.89 1.98 -17.09
N ARG A 572 6.19 3.28 -17.18
CA ARG A 572 5.39 4.21 -17.97
C ARG A 572 5.48 3.83 -19.45
N GLU A 573 4.37 3.98 -20.16
CA GLU A 573 4.41 3.89 -21.62
C GLU A 573 5.31 5.01 -22.17
N PRO A 574 6.08 4.74 -23.24
CA PRO A 574 6.74 5.81 -23.97
C PRO A 574 5.67 6.83 -24.35
N LYS A 575 5.84 8.10 -23.97
CA LYS A 575 5.02 9.16 -24.54
C LYS A 575 5.22 9.05 -26.05
N GLU A 576 4.16 8.76 -26.80
CA GLU A 576 4.21 8.96 -28.25
C GLU A 576 4.66 10.40 -28.44
N SER A 577 5.83 10.57 -29.07
CA SER A 577 6.30 11.88 -29.46
C SER A 577 5.25 12.42 -30.41
N SER A 578 4.45 13.38 -29.95
CA SER A 578 3.57 14.17 -30.81
C SER A 578 4.45 14.79 -31.87
N GLN A 579 4.45 14.20 -33.07
CA GLN A 579 5.00 14.80 -34.27
C GLN A 579 4.05 15.85 -34.81
#